data_AF-A0A925GNW7-F1
#
_entry.id   AF-A0A925GNW7-F1
#
_cell.length_a   1.000
_cell.length_b   1.000
_cell.length_c   1.000
_cell.angle_alpha   90.00
_cell.angle_beta   90.00
_cell.angle_gamma   90.00
#
_symmetry.space_group_name_H-M   'P 1'
#
loop_
_entity.id
_entity.type
_entity.pdbx_description
1 polymer ?
#
loop_
_entity_poly.entity_id
_entity_poly.type
_entity_poly.pdbx_seq_one_letter_code
_entity_poly.pdbx_strand_id
1 'polypeptide(L)'
;MKTGMYSQAKSKFLGILTWSFFLCSINGFGATCTAVADGNWEAGATWSCGRAPASGDNITIPSGRTVTIQANNGVYSNLVILIFGTLQFTNGAKIRMDNTGIVDLRAGGVITGGNGGSHLDIDGNEVYRGPTPVLGPKYCNSVGCNVAPLPITLVSFTASYQSANESVRLDWITSSEINNEYFTLERSVDAIHFEAVERIPGAGNSRERRAYTTRDENPRPGTSYYRLKQTDYDGTTVHSQLVSVQASKTNGSGFSLSPNPSNGQELNIRLEGTFGNVRISVYNWVGEKVHESFFAEANDHLRLRPDAQWKSGMYWVKLQAGSQVRTQKLLVAQ
;
A
#
# COMPACT_ATOMS: atom_id res chain seq x y z
N MET A 1 56.48 65.56 -37.01
CA MET A 1 55.54 66.57 -37.53
C MET A 1 54.20 65.89 -37.80
N LYS A 2 53.11 66.44 -37.23
CA LYS A 2 51.69 66.41 -37.67
C LYS A 2 51.01 65.03 -37.89
N THR A 3 50.15 64.53 -37.00
CA THR A 3 48.71 64.83 -36.70
C THR A 3 47.67 64.14 -37.60
N GLY A 4 46.70 63.46 -36.97
CA GLY A 4 45.35 63.10 -37.49
C GLY A 4 45.08 61.57 -37.53
N MET A 5 44.51 60.88 -36.53
CA MET A 5 43.13 60.82 -35.95
C MET A 5 42.02 60.15 -36.81
N TYR A 6 41.30 59.23 -36.14
CA TYR A 6 39.99 58.56 -36.42
C TYR A 6 39.98 57.43 -37.49
N SER A 7 39.29 56.29 -37.36
CA SER A 7 38.18 55.83 -36.49
C SER A 7 38.03 54.28 -36.61
N GLN A 8 37.52 53.65 -35.55
CA GLN A 8 36.79 52.36 -35.37
C GLN A 8 36.73 51.31 -36.52
N ALA A 9 36.75 49.99 -36.29
CA ALA A 9 35.97 49.21 -35.33
C ALA A 9 36.54 47.79 -35.12
N LYS A 10 36.34 47.22 -33.93
CA LYS A 10 36.67 45.83 -33.58
C LYS A 10 35.63 44.88 -34.20
N SER A 11 36.06 44.03 -35.14
CA SER A 11 35.33 42.82 -35.54
C SER A 11 35.84 41.64 -34.71
N LYS A 12 35.02 41.14 -33.79
CA LYS A 12 35.25 39.86 -33.11
C LYS A 12 34.64 38.76 -33.98
N PHE A 13 35.49 37.92 -34.56
CA PHE A 13 35.11 36.63 -35.13
C PHE A 13 34.54 35.74 -34.01
N LEU A 14 33.25 35.41 -34.08
CA LEU A 14 32.61 34.39 -33.25
C LEU A 14 32.34 33.18 -34.16
N GLY A 15 33.16 32.15 -34.04
CA GLY A 15 32.95 30.87 -34.72
C GLY A 15 31.73 30.16 -34.13
N ILE A 16 30.69 29.97 -34.95
CA ILE A 16 29.51 29.18 -34.59
C ILE A 16 29.87 27.71 -34.78
N LEU A 17 30.01 26.98 -33.68
CA LEU A 17 30.10 25.53 -33.67
C LEU A 17 28.67 24.97 -33.80
N THR A 18 28.21 24.68 -35.02
CA THR A 18 26.93 24.00 -35.21
C THR A 18 27.08 22.53 -34.82
N TRP A 19 26.60 22.16 -33.64
CA TRP A 19 26.35 20.77 -33.27
C TRP A 19 25.14 20.28 -34.07
N SER A 20 25.39 19.50 -35.13
CA SER A 20 24.35 18.69 -35.76
C SER A 20 23.98 17.56 -34.80
N PHE A 21 22.94 17.77 -33.99
CA PHE A 21 22.26 16.69 -33.28
C PHE A 21 21.54 15.82 -34.32
N PHE A 22 22.12 14.66 -34.58
CA PHE A 22 21.43 13.56 -35.23
C PHE A 22 20.33 13.11 -34.26
N LEU A 23 19.09 13.54 -34.49
CA LEU A 23 17.92 13.03 -33.79
C LEU A 23 17.74 11.57 -34.23
N CYS A 24 18.35 10.66 -33.48
CA CYS A 24 17.95 9.27 -33.47
C CYS A 24 16.49 9.24 -32.98
N SER A 25 15.55 8.94 -33.88
CA SER A 25 14.15 8.72 -33.55
C SER A 25 14.03 7.41 -32.79
N ILE A 26 14.34 7.47 -31.50
CA ILE A 26 13.91 6.47 -30.53
C ILE A 26 12.38 6.53 -30.56
N ASN A 27 11.72 5.42 -30.89
CA ASN A 27 10.28 5.27 -30.75
C ASN A 27 9.94 5.42 -29.26
N GLY A 28 9.77 6.67 -28.83
CA GLY A 28 9.51 7.04 -27.46
C GLY A 28 8.05 6.80 -27.14
N PHE A 29 7.80 6.10 -26.04
CA PHE A 29 6.56 6.25 -25.29
C PHE A 29 6.28 7.75 -25.14
N GLY A 30 5.05 8.20 -25.42
CA GLY A 30 4.73 9.63 -25.42
C GLY A 30 4.88 10.24 -24.04
N ALA A 31 4.83 11.57 -23.99
CA ALA A 31 5.07 12.33 -22.76
C ALA A 31 3.88 12.16 -21.80
N THR A 32 4.15 12.23 -20.50
CA THR A 32 3.09 12.40 -19.51
C THR A 32 2.70 13.88 -19.42
N CYS A 33 1.46 14.20 -19.80
CA CYS A 33 0.90 15.54 -19.75
C CYS A 33 -0.20 15.61 -18.67
N THR A 34 0.09 16.29 -17.56
CA THR A 34 -0.86 16.47 -16.45
C THR A 34 -1.46 17.87 -16.52
N ALA A 35 -2.77 17.99 -16.32
CA ALA A 35 -3.43 19.29 -16.26
C ALA A 35 -2.96 20.09 -15.04
N VAL A 36 -2.31 21.23 -15.27
CA VAL A 36 -1.76 22.13 -14.23
C VAL A 36 -2.69 23.30 -13.90
N ALA A 37 -3.66 23.56 -14.77
CA ALA A 37 -4.68 24.60 -14.63
C ALA A 37 -6.00 24.12 -15.25
N ASP A 38 -7.11 24.76 -14.88
CA ASP A 38 -8.36 24.61 -15.64
C ASP A 38 -8.19 25.30 -16.99
N GLY A 39 -8.62 24.67 -18.07
CA GLY A 39 -8.34 25.23 -19.39
C GLY A 39 -8.76 24.35 -20.56
N ASN A 40 -8.49 24.87 -21.75
CA ASN A 40 -8.77 24.19 -23.02
C ASN A 40 -7.74 23.08 -23.27
N TRP A 41 -8.18 21.94 -23.78
CA TRP A 41 -7.32 20.81 -24.15
C TRP A 41 -6.25 21.22 -25.18
N GLU A 42 -6.57 22.12 -26.11
CA GLU A 42 -5.60 22.54 -27.14
C GLU A 42 -4.60 23.59 -26.65
N ALA A 43 -4.78 24.14 -25.45
CA ALA A 43 -3.89 25.14 -24.90
C ALA A 43 -2.71 24.48 -24.18
N GLY A 44 -1.49 24.71 -24.65
CA GLY A 44 -0.28 24.19 -23.98
C GLY A 44 -0.12 24.63 -22.53
N ALA A 45 -0.68 25.78 -22.15
CA ALA A 45 -0.70 26.29 -20.78
C ALA A 45 -1.55 25.43 -19.81
N THR A 46 -2.47 24.62 -20.33
CA THR A 46 -3.27 23.67 -19.54
C THR A 46 -2.40 22.52 -19.03
N TRP A 47 -1.31 22.18 -19.74
CA TRP A 47 -0.58 20.92 -19.55
C TRP A 47 0.85 21.12 -19.07
N SER A 48 1.31 20.24 -18.16
CA SER A 48 2.68 20.21 -17.66
C SER A 48 3.75 20.05 -18.75
N CYS A 49 3.38 19.44 -19.88
CA CYS A 49 4.26 19.25 -21.03
C CYS A 49 4.39 20.49 -21.93
N GLY A 50 3.71 21.60 -21.60
CA GLY A 50 3.82 22.88 -22.29
C GLY A 50 3.22 22.93 -23.70
N ARG A 51 2.56 21.85 -24.14
CA ARG A 51 1.89 21.69 -25.44
C ARG A 51 0.57 20.97 -25.29
N ALA A 52 -0.26 21.01 -26.34
CA ALA A 52 -1.46 20.19 -26.41
C ALA A 52 -1.10 18.67 -26.44
N PRO A 53 -1.99 17.80 -25.93
CA PRO A 53 -1.88 16.35 -26.02
C PRO A 53 -1.74 15.86 -27.46
N ALA A 54 -0.91 14.84 -27.66
CA ALA A 54 -0.66 14.20 -28.95
C ALA A 54 -0.74 12.67 -28.83
N SER A 55 -0.76 11.99 -29.98
CA SER A 55 -0.70 10.52 -30.03
C SER A 55 0.51 9.97 -29.25
N GLY A 56 0.29 8.90 -28.49
CA GLY A 56 1.30 8.27 -27.64
C GLY A 56 1.39 8.82 -26.21
N ASP A 57 0.80 9.99 -25.94
CA ASP A 57 0.90 10.64 -24.63
C ASP A 57 0.04 9.95 -23.55
N ASN A 58 0.46 10.10 -22.29
CA ASN A 58 -0.32 9.74 -21.12
C ASN A 58 -0.89 11.02 -20.48
N ILE A 59 -2.20 11.16 -20.51
CA ILE A 59 -2.90 12.37 -20.07
C ILE A 59 -3.46 12.15 -18.68
N THR A 60 -3.28 13.11 -17.78
CA THR A 60 -3.88 13.08 -16.43
C THR A 60 -4.62 14.37 -16.14
N ILE A 61 -5.89 14.25 -15.73
CA ILE A 61 -6.72 15.35 -15.24
C ILE A 61 -6.91 15.15 -13.73
N PRO A 62 -6.16 15.87 -12.86
CA PRO A 62 -6.25 15.71 -11.41
C PRO A 62 -7.60 16.09 -10.81
N SER A 63 -7.87 15.64 -9.59
CA SER A 63 -9.08 16.04 -8.85
C SER A 63 -9.14 17.56 -8.68
N GLY A 64 -10.35 18.11 -8.79
CA GLY A 64 -10.57 19.56 -8.73
C GLY A 64 -10.16 20.33 -9.98
N ARG A 65 -9.66 19.66 -11.03
CA ARG A 65 -9.38 20.29 -12.33
C ARG A 65 -10.47 20.03 -13.36
N THR A 66 -10.72 21.02 -14.22
CA THR A 66 -11.61 20.89 -15.37
C THR A 66 -10.85 21.20 -16.66
N VAL A 67 -10.74 20.21 -17.54
CA VAL A 67 -10.23 20.38 -18.90
C VAL A 67 -11.39 20.39 -19.88
N THR A 68 -11.45 21.41 -20.72
CA THR A 68 -12.53 21.60 -21.68
C THR A 68 -12.08 21.22 -23.09
N ILE A 69 -12.89 20.40 -23.78
CA ILE A 69 -12.79 20.12 -25.21
C ILE A 69 -13.71 21.09 -25.94
N GLN A 70 -13.13 21.95 -26.79
CA GLN A 70 -13.86 22.99 -27.52
C GLN A 70 -13.80 22.82 -29.04
N ALA A 71 -12.95 21.92 -29.54
CA ALA A 71 -12.74 21.67 -30.97
C ALA A 71 -12.80 20.18 -31.29
N ASN A 72 -13.05 19.86 -32.56
CA ASN A 72 -12.99 18.49 -33.04
C ASN A 72 -11.53 18.09 -33.26
N ASN A 73 -11.09 17.10 -32.50
CA ASN A 73 -9.75 16.55 -32.64
C ASN A 73 -9.69 15.46 -33.72
N GLY A 74 -8.48 15.30 -34.27
CA GLY A 74 -8.12 14.16 -35.11
C GLY A 74 -8.18 12.85 -34.34
N VAL A 75 -7.85 11.75 -35.02
CA VAL A 75 -7.74 10.44 -34.37
C VAL A 75 -6.39 10.35 -33.67
N TYR A 76 -6.41 10.24 -32.34
CA TYR A 76 -5.21 9.96 -31.57
C TYR A 76 -4.91 8.47 -31.57
N SER A 77 -3.64 8.13 -31.76
CA SER A 77 -3.13 6.78 -31.62
C SER A 77 -2.41 6.61 -30.29
N ASN A 78 -2.61 5.47 -29.63
CA ASN A 78 -1.95 5.12 -28.36
C ASN A 78 -2.07 6.21 -27.28
N LEU A 79 -3.24 6.84 -27.18
CA LEU A 79 -3.52 7.89 -26.19
C LEU A 79 -4.20 7.27 -24.97
N VAL A 80 -3.67 7.56 -23.79
CA VAL A 80 -4.27 7.15 -22.51
C VAL A 80 -4.74 8.40 -21.77
N ILE A 81 -5.98 8.43 -21.31
CA ILE A 81 -6.51 9.53 -20.48
C ILE A 81 -6.94 9.00 -19.12
N LEU A 82 -6.35 9.53 -18.07
CA LEU A 82 -6.68 9.27 -16.67
C LEU A 82 -7.40 10.48 -16.06
N ILE A 83 -8.63 10.29 -15.58
CA ILE A 83 -9.52 11.37 -15.15
C ILE A 83 -9.90 11.21 -13.68
N PHE A 84 -9.38 12.09 -12.82
CA PHE A 84 -9.80 12.27 -11.43
C PHE A 84 -10.68 13.53 -11.25
N GLY A 85 -10.53 14.51 -12.14
CA GLY A 85 -11.35 15.73 -12.21
C GLY A 85 -12.43 15.63 -13.28
N THR A 86 -12.58 16.67 -14.09
CA THR A 86 -13.62 16.77 -15.11
C THR A 86 -13.03 16.93 -16.51
N LEU A 87 -13.45 16.08 -17.44
CA LEU A 87 -13.30 16.29 -18.88
C LEU A 87 -14.64 16.77 -19.44
N GLN A 88 -14.69 18.03 -19.88
CA GLN A 88 -15.92 18.69 -20.30
C GLN A 88 -15.91 18.97 -21.80
N PHE A 89 -16.88 18.45 -22.53
CA PHE A 89 -17.10 18.77 -23.94
C PHE A 89 -18.04 19.98 -24.09
N THR A 90 -17.74 20.85 -25.04
CA THR A 90 -18.55 22.02 -25.38
C THR A 90 -18.76 22.10 -26.88
N ASN A 91 -19.81 22.81 -27.32
CA ASN A 91 -20.05 23.11 -28.75
C ASN A 91 -20.12 21.87 -29.68
N GLY A 92 -20.48 20.69 -29.16
CA GLY A 92 -20.49 19.46 -29.94
C GLY A 92 -19.10 18.98 -30.36
N ALA A 93 -18.07 19.38 -29.61
CA ALA A 93 -16.70 18.98 -29.86
C ALA A 93 -16.47 17.48 -29.62
N LYS A 94 -15.43 16.94 -30.24
CA LYS A 94 -15.17 15.49 -30.25
C LYS A 94 -13.70 15.17 -30.02
N ILE A 95 -13.45 14.11 -29.25
CA ILE A 95 -12.17 13.40 -29.22
C ILE A 95 -12.36 12.06 -29.90
N ARG A 96 -11.40 11.68 -30.75
CA ARG A 96 -11.37 10.37 -31.39
C ARG A 96 -10.07 9.67 -31.09
N MET A 97 -10.14 8.38 -30.85
CA MET A 97 -8.99 7.51 -30.64
C MET A 97 -9.12 6.26 -31.50
N ASP A 98 -7.99 5.66 -31.87
CA ASP A 98 -7.99 4.33 -32.49
C ASP A 98 -8.24 3.21 -31.46
N ASN A 99 -8.10 1.95 -31.88
CA ASN A 99 -8.33 0.78 -31.02
C ASN A 99 -7.37 0.64 -29.83
N THR A 100 -6.32 1.46 -29.76
CA THR A 100 -5.38 1.50 -28.63
C THR A 100 -5.74 2.58 -27.61
N GLY A 101 -6.74 3.42 -27.91
CA GLY A 101 -7.24 4.47 -27.02
C GLY A 101 -7.84 3.90 -25.74
N ILE A 102 -7.45 4.48 -24.60
CA ILE A 102 -7.94 4.10 -23.28
C ILE A 102 -8.35 5.35 -22.51
N VAL A 103 -9.53 5.33 -21.89
CA VAL A 103 -9.96 6.36 -20.94
C VAL A 103 -10.37 5.71 -19.62
N ASP A 104 -9.69 6.09 -18.54
CA ASP A 104 -9.90 5.59 -17.19
C ASP A 104 -10.40 6.73 -16.29
N LEU A 105 -11.69 6.68 -15.95
CA LEU A 105 -12.31 7.59 -15.00
C LEU A 105 -12.14 6.98 -13.61
N ARG A 106 -11.35 7.63 -12.77
CA ARG A 106 -11.18 7.25 -11.36
C ARG A 106 -12.36 7.74 -10.52
N ALA A 107 -12.37 7.38 -9.23
CA ALA A 107 -13.37 7.88 -8.30
C ALA A 107 -13.39 9.42 -8.29
N GLY A 108 -14.58 10.01 -8.46
CA GLY A 108 -14.73 11.47 -8.59
C GLY A 108 -14.48 12.02 -10.01
N GLY A 109 -13.94 11.21 -10.92
CA GLY A 109 -13.76 11.56 -12.32
C GLY A 109 -15.09 11.70 -13.07
N VAL A 110 -15.20 12.70 -13.93
CA VAL A 110 -16.40 12.98 -14.71
C VAL A 110 -16.07 13.24 -16.17
N ILE A 111 -16.80 12.60 -17.08
CA ILE A 111 -16.94 13.07 -18.46
C ILE A 111 -18.31 13.71 -18.60
N THR A 112 -18.37 14.94 -19.11
CA THR A 112 -19.64 15.68 -19.30
C THR A 112 -19.61 16.51 -20.57
N GLY A 113 -20.78 16.94 -21.04
CA GLY A 113 -20.94 17.57 -22.35
C GLY A 113 -22.25 18.35 -22.43
N GLY A 114 -22.23 19.47 -23.14
CA GLY A 114 -23.39 20.37 -23.20
C GLY A 114 -24.53 19.91 -24.11
N ASN A 115 -24.27 19.01 -25.07
CA ASN A 115 -25.26 18.59 -26.07
C ASN A 115 -24.95 17.21 -26.68
N GLY A 116 -25.90 16.68 -27.46
CA GLY A 116 -25.80 15.39 -28.14
C GLY A 116 -24.83 15.33 -29.34
N GLY A 117 -24.14 16.42 -29.65
CA GLY A 117 -23.03 16.42 -30.62
C GLY A 117 -21.67 16.17 -29.97
N SER A 118 -21.60 16.22 -28.64
CA SER A 118 -20.36 16.10 -27.86
C SER A 118 -20.00 14.63 -27.68
N HIS A 119 -18.93 14.16 -28.33
CA HIS A 119 -18.60 12.74 -28.44
C HIS A 119 -17.17 12.41 -27.99
N LEU A 120 -17.01 11.25 -27.36
CA LEU A 120 -15.73 10.55 -27.28
C LEU A 120 -15.90 9.26 -28.09
N ASP A 121 -15.06 9.10 -29.10
CA ASP A 121 -15.06 7.93 -29.98
C ASP A 121 -13.77 7.13 -29.77
N ILE A 122 -13.87 5.80 -29.61
CA ILE A 122 -12.73 4.88 -29.55
C ILE A 122 -12.96 3.78 -30.57
N ASP A 123 -12.00 3.60 -31.49
CA ASP A 123 -12.09 2.64 -32.60
C ASP A 123 -13.34 2.87 -33.48
N GLY A 124 -13.72 4.13 -33.67
CA GLY A 124 -14.92 4.51 -34.42
C GLY A 124 -16.25 4.27 -33.69
N ASN A 125 -16.22 3.72 -32.46
CA ASN A 125 -17.41 3.53 -31.64
C ASN A 125 -17.62 4.72 -30.70
N GLU A 126 -18.85 5.23 -30.64
CA GLU A 126 -19.25 6.30 -29.71
C GLU A 126 -19.31 5.72 -28.28
N VAL A 127 -18.29 5.99 -27.47
CA VAL A 127 -18.21 5.47 -26.08
C VAL A 127 -18.84 6.44 -25.08
N TYR A 128 -18.97 7.71 -25.46
CA TYR A 128 -19.70 8.73 -24.72
C TYR A 128 -20.40 9.70 -25.67
N ARG A 129 -21.64 10.06 -25.30
CA ARG A 129 -22.43 11.11 -25.94
C ARG A 129 -23.10 11.98 -24.89
N GLY A 130 -22.92 13.29 -25.01
CA GLY A 130 -23.63 14.26 -24.18
C GLY A 130 -25.16 14.25 -24.37
N PRO A 131 -25.93 14.88 -23.48
CA PRO A 131 -25.47 15.66 -22.34
C PRO A 131 -25.30 14.87 -21.03
N THR A 132 -25.72 13.60 -21.01
CA THR A 132 -25.71 12.79 -19.79
C THR A 132 -24.27 12.53 -19.35
N PRO A 133 -23.87 12.89 -18.11
CA PRO A 133 -22.50 12.69 -17.66
C PRO A 133 -22.19 11.22 -17.41
N VAL A 134 -20.93 10.84 -17.61
CA VAL A 134 -20.37 9.56 -17.15
C VAL A 134 -19.59 9.83 -15.89
N LEU A 135 -20.02 9.22 -14.79
CA LEU A 135 -19.40 9.34 -13.48
C LEU A 135 -18.51 8.11 -13.23
N GLY A 136 -17.28 8.34 -12.79
CA GLY A 136 -16.34 7.29 -12.40
C GLY A 136 -16.78 6.55 -11.12
N PRO A 137 -16.24 5.35 -10.85
CA PRO A 137 -15.16 4.71 -11.60
C PRO A 137 -15.63 3.99 -12.88
N LYS A 138 -15.04 4.32 -14.04
CA LYS A 138 -15.38 3.77 -15.35
C LYS A 138 -14.14 3.58 -16.22
N TYR A 139 -14.07 2.48 -16.96
CA TYR A 139 -13.03 2.21 -17.94
C TYR A 139 -13.69 2.16 -19.32
N CYS A 140 -13.30 3.09 -20.19
CA CYS A 140 -13.82 3.21 -21.55
C CYS A 140 -12.79 2.72 -22.55
N ASN A 141 -13.24 1.83 -23.44
CA ASN A 141 -12.51 1.32 -24.61
C ASN A 141 -13.50 1.21 -25.79
N SER A 142 -13.10 0.58 -26.90
CA SER A 142 -13.96 0.43 -28.09
C SER A 142 -15.32 -0.24 -27.87
N VAL A 143 -15.53 -0.92 -26.75
CA VAL A 143 -16.80 -1.58 -26.39
C VAL A 143 -17.72 -0.66 -25.57
N GLY A 144 -17.22 0.48 -25.09
CA GLY A 144 -17.95 1.47 -24.28
C GLY A 144 -17.36 1.69 -22.88
N CYS A 145 -18.02 2.55 -22.10
CA CYS A 145 -17.63 2.89 -20.72
C CYS A 145 -18.22 1.91 -19.69
N ASN A 146 -17.41 0.92 -19.29
CA ASN A 146 -17.79 -0.11 -18.33
C ASN A 146 -17.32 0.25 -16.91
N VAL A 147 -17.83 -0.42 -15.88
CA VAL A 147 -17.32 -0.24 -14.51
C VAL A 147 -15.81 -0.50 -14.50
N ALA A 148 -15.01 0.50 -14.13
CA ALA A 148 -13.58 0.28 -13.96
C ALA A 148 -13.38 -0.57 -12.70
N PRO A 149 -12.65 -1.69 -12.76
CA PRO A 149 -12.05 -2.21 -11.55
C PRO A 149 -11.19 -1.09 -10.94
N LEU A 150 -11.24 -0.94 -9.62
CA LEU A 150 -10.39 0.00 -8.89
C LEU A 150 -8.90 -0.23 -9.26
N PRO A 151 -7.98 0.72 -8.98
CA PRO A 151 -6.55 0.68 -9.38
C PRO A 151 -5.80 -0.63 -9.05
N ILE A 152 -6.41 -1.47 -8.23
CA ILE A 152 -6.21 -2.91 -8.23
C ILE A 152 -7.53 -3.61 -7.91
N THR A 153 -7.74 -4.79 -8.48
CA THR A 153 -8.74 -5.72 -7.93
C THR A 153 -7.99 -6.73 -7.08
N LEU A 154 -7.87 -6.41 -5.79
CA LEU A 154 -7.36 -7.32 -4.79
C LEU A 154 -8.36 -8.46 -4.61
N VAL A 155 -7.95 -9.68 -4.94
CA VAL A 155 -8.77 -10.89 -4.83
C VAL A 155 -8.77 -11.41 -3.41
N SER A 156 -7.59 -11.42 -2.77
CA SER A 156 -7.43 -11.86 -1.39
C SER A 156 -6.23 -11.19 -0.75
N PHE A 157 -6.29 -11.02 0.56
CA PHE A 157 -5.17 -10.67 1.42
C PHE A 157 -5.36 -11.41 2.74
N THR A 158 -4.34 -12.12 3.21
CA THR A 158 -4.39 -12.94 4.42
C THR A 158 -3.12 -12.78 5.24
N ALA A 159 -3.25 -12.97 6.55
CA ALA A 159 -2.14 -12.99 7.49
C ALA A 159 -2.17 -14.30 8.30
N SER A 160 -1.02 -14.93 8.45
CA SER A 160 -0.88 -16.16 9.23
C SER A 160 0.38 -16.12 10.09
N TYR A 161 0.22 -16.36 11.39
CA TYR A 161 1.35 -16.45 12.31
C TYR A 161 2.09 -17.78 12.11
N GLN A 162 3.41 -17.70 11.97
CA GLN A 162 4.30 -18.82 11.73
C GLN A 162 5.13 -19.07 12.98
N SER A 163 4.68 -19.97 13.85
CA SER A 163 5.31 -20.22 15.15
C SER A 163 6.74 -20.74 15.04
N ALA A 164 7.09 -21.46 13.97
CA ALA A 164 8.41 -22.05 13.78
C ALA A 164 9.55 -21.02 13.70
N ASN A 165 9.25 -19.81 13.27
CA ASN A 165 10.22 -18.72 13.12
C ASN A 165 9.72 -17.39 13.69
N GLU A 166 8.68 -17.42 14.51
CA GLU A 166 8.05 -16.26 15.16
C GLU A 166 7.70 -15.09 14.22
N SER A 167 7.41 -15.39 12.95
CA SER A 167 7.07 -14.39 11.92
C SER A 167 5.58 -14.38 11.63
N VAL A 168 5.08 -13.30 11.03
CA VAL A 168 3.76 -13.29 10.38
C VAL A 168 3.99 -13.37 8.88
N ARG A 169 3.42 -14.38 8.23
CA ARG A 169 3.38 -14.50 6.77
C ARG A 169 2.15 -13.81 6.22
N LEU A 170 2.34 -12.98 5.22
CA LEU A 170 1.31 -12.25 4.50
C LEU A 170 1.27 -12.74 3.06
N ASP A 171 0.07 -13.10 2.58
CA ASP A 171 -0.13 -13.54 1.21
C ASP A 171 -1.27 -12.72 0.58
N TRP A 172 -1.09 -12.29 -0.67
CA TRP A 172 -2.16 -11.64 -1.42
C TRP A 172 -2.16 -12.00 -2.89
N ILE A 173 -3.34 -11.85 -3.48
CA ILE A 173 -3.58 -12.10 -4.90
C ILE A 173 -4.26 -10.87 -5.51
N THR A 174 -3.74 -10.45 -6.65
CA THR A 174 -4.28 -9.38 -7.49
C THR A 174 -4.86 -10.04 -8.74
N SER A 175 -6.04 -9.64 -9.22
CA SER A 175 -6.52 -10.13 -10.52
C SER A 175 -6.03 -9.28 -11.69
N SER A 176 -5.68 -8.02 -11.42
CA SER A 176 -5.10 -7.06 -12.36
C SER A 176 -4.46 -5.92 -11.58
N GLU A 177 -3.39 -5.34 -12.12
CA GLU A 177 -2.67 -4.19 -11.58
C GLU A 177 -2.55 -3.13 -12.68
N ILE A 178 -2.84 -1.87 -12.38
CA ILE A 178 -2.71 -0.77 -13.33
C ILE A 178 -1.92 0.33 -12.66
N ASN A 179 -0.82 0.75 -13.27
CA ASN A 179 0.12 1.76 -12.78
C ASN A 179 0.70 1.50 -11.38
N ASN A 180 0.61 0.28 -10.85
CA ASN A 180 1.08 -0.08 -9.52
C ASN A 180 2.61 -0.14 -9.48
N GLU A 181 3.25 0.88 -8.91
CA GLU A 181 4.70 0.88 -8.72
C GLU A 181 5.08 -0.09 -7.59
N TYR A 182 4.36 -0.07 -6.46
CA TYR A 182 4.64 -0.94 -5.32
C TYR A 182 3.50 -1.06 -4.31
N PHE A 183 3.56 -2.12 -3.53
CA PHE A 183 2.83 -2.26 -2.27
C PHE A 183 3.72 -1.86 -1.09
N THR A 184 3.13 -1.23 -0.09
CA THR A 184 3.69 -1.10 1.26
C THR A 184 2.86 -1.96 2.18
N LEU A 185 3.49 -2.94 2.82
CA LEU A 185 2.88 -3.65 3.94
C LEU A 185 2.91 -2.74 5.16
N GLU A 186 1.75 -2.48 5.74
CA GLU A 186 1.61 -1.67 6.94
C GLU A 186 1.04 -2.50 8.09
N ARG A 187 1.54 -2.25 9.31
CA ARG A 187 1.13 -2.93 10.55
C ARG A 187 0.62 -1.92 11.57
N SER A 188 -0.37 -2.33 12.36
CA SER A 188 -0.89 -1.58 13.51
C SER A 188 -1.23 -2.51 14.68
N VAL A 189 -1.15 -2.01 15.90
CA VAL A 189 -1.63 -2.71 17.12
C VAL A 189 -2.98 -2.20 17.61
N ASP A 190 -3.43 -1.05 17.11
CA ASP A 190 -4.68 -0.37 17.51
C ASP A 190 -5.65 -0.19 16.34
N ALA A 191 -5.27 -0.62 15.13
CA ALA A 191 -5.97 -0.42 13.86
C ALA A 191 -6.16 1.07 13.48
N ILE A 192 -5.45 1.99 14.12
CA ILE A 192 -5.53 3.44 13.90
C ILE A 192 -4.19 3.97 13.38
N HIS A 193 -3.11 3.69 14.13
CA HIS A 193 -1.77 4.12 13.79
C HIS A 193 -1.02 2.98 13.10
N PHE A 194 -0.63 3.21 11.85
CA PHE A 194 0.05 2.22 11.02
C PHE A 194 1.53 2.60 10.81
N GLU A 195 2.40 1.61 10.93
CA GLU A 195 3.82 1.70 10.59
C GLU A 195 4.13 0.85 9.35
N ALA A 196 5.03 1.33 8.49
CA ALA A 196 5.48 0.56 7.33
C ALA A 196 6.40 -0.58 7.78
N VAL A 197 6.12 -1.79 7.30
CA VAL A 197 6.93 -2.99 7.54
C VAL A 197 7.87 -3.23 6.38
N GLU A 198 7.34 -3.24 5.16
CA GLU A 198 8.11 -3.58 3.96
C GLU A 198 7.49 -2.97 2.70
N ARG A 199 8.34 -2.69 1.70
CA ARG A 199 7.95 -2.26 0.36
C ARG A 199 8.20 -3.39 -0.64
N ILE A 200 7.16 -3.81 -1.34
CA ILE A 200 7.18 -4.91 -2.30
C ILE A 200 6.89 -4.34 -3.70
N PRO A 201 7.80 -4.52 -4.68
CA PRO A 201 7.57 -4.07 -6.04
C PRO A 201 6.27 -4.62 -6.63
N GLY A 202 5.49 -3.74 -7.25
CA GLY A 202 4.29 -4.11 -8.01
C GLY A 202 4.64 -4.61 -9.40
N ALA A 203 3.64 -5.01 -10.17
CA ALA A 203 3.82 -5.43 -11.56
C ALA A 203 3.88 -4.25 -12.54
N GLY A 204 3.68 -3.01 -12.09
CA GLY A 204 3.41 -1.87 -12.96
C GLY A 204 2.04 -1.99 -13.60
N ASN A 205 1.97 -2.73 -14.70
CA ASN A 205 0.73 -3.05 -15.41
C ASN A 205 0.61 -4.56 -15.62
N SER A 206 -0.47 -5.16 -15.13
CA SER A 206 -0.78 -6.57 -15.30
C SER A 206 -2.28 -6.77 -15.50
N ARG A 207 -2.65 -7.53 -16.54
CA ARG A 207 -4.02 -8.05 -16.71
C ARG A 207 -4.17 -9.50 -16.21
N GLU A 208 -3.06 -10.09 -15.75
CA GLU A 208 -3.01 -11.45 -15.25
C GLU A 208 -3.03 -11.46 -13.72
N ARG A 209 -3.55 -12.58 -13.18
CA ARG A 209 -3.54 -12.84 -11.75
C ARG A 209 -2.11 -12.96 -11.25
N ARG A 210 -1.75 -12.20 -10.21
CA ARG A 210 -0.45 -12.30 -9.55
C ARG A 210 -0.60 -12.64 -8.09
N ALA A 211 0.29 -13.49 -7.61
CA ALA A 211 0.38 -13.89 -6.21
C ALA A 211 1.68 -13.36 -5.62
N TYR A 212 1.56 -12.79 -4.43
CA TYR A 212 2.67 -12.20 -3.69
C TYR A 212 2.70 -12.81 -2.29
N THR A 213 3.89 -12.86 -1.72
CA THR A 213 4.11 -13.31 -0.36
C THR A 213 5.19 -12.46 0.29
N THR A 214 5.00 -12.11 1.56
CA THR A 214 6.07 -11.54 2.37
C THR A 214 5.93 -11.90 3.83
N ARG A 215 6.89 -11.47 4.67
CA ARG A 215 6.92 -11.74 6.10
C ARG A 215 7.23 -10.49 6.92
N ASP A 216 6.47 -10.30 7.98
CA ASP A 216 6.91 -9.52 9.12
C ASP A 216 7.73 -10.42 10.04
N GLU A 217 9.05 -10.26 10.01
CA GLU A 217 10.01 -11.05 10.82
C GLU A 217 10.01 -10.65 12.30
N ASN A 218 9.44 -9.50 12.65
CA ASN A 218 9.43 -8.99 14.02
C ASN A 218 8.03 -8.57 14.45
N PRO A 219 7.03 -9.47 14.42
CA PRO A 219 5.66 -9.13 14.78
C PRO A 219 5.59 -8.74 16.26
N ARG A 220 4.70 -7.78 16.57
CA ARG A 220 4.45 -7.42 17.97
C ARG A 220 3.62 -8.52 18.65
N PRO A 221 3.93 -8.92 19.90
CA PRO A 221 3.10 -9.87 20.62
C PRO A 221 1.66 -9.39 20.75
N GLY A 222 0.71 -10.31 20.68
CA GLY A 222 -0.72 -9.98 20.77
C GLY A 222 -1.39 -9.90 19.39
N THR A 223 -2.53 -9.22 19.33
CA THR A 223 -3.22 -8.99 18.05
C THR A 223 -2.53 -7.87 17.30
N SER A 224 -2.18 -8.12 16.04
CA SER A 224 -1.72 -7.10 15.10
C SER A 224 -2.67 -7.07 13.90
N TYR A 225 -2.86 -5.88 13.35
CA TYR A 225 -3.63 -5.60 12.15
C TYR A 225 -2.69 -5.25 11.01
N TYR A 226 -2.93 -5.79 9.83
CA TYR A 226 -2.14 -5.53 8.63
C TYR A 226 -3.03 -5.02 7.52
N ARG A 227 -2.45 -4.20 6.65
CA ARG A 227 -3.05 -3.75 5.39
C ARG A 227 -1.97 -3.56 4.33
N LEU A 228 -2.38 -3.62 3.08
CA LEU A 228 -1.56 -3.21 1.96
C LEU A 228 -1.92 -1.78 1.59
N LYS A 229 -0.90 -0.96 1.39
CA LYS A 229 -1.00 0.34 0.74
C LYS A 229 -0.35 0.24 -0.64
N GLN A 230 -1.15 0.22 -1.67
CA GLN A 230 -0.67 0.37 -3.04
C GLN A 230 -0.23 1.81 -3.28
N THR A 231 0.86 1.98 -4.01
CA THR A 231 1.30 3.28 -4.53
C THR A 231 1.54 3.17 -6.02
N ASP A 232 0.86 4.01 -6.78
CA ASP A 232 1.01 4.10 -8.22
C ASP A 232 2.22 4.98 -8.59
N TYR A 233 2.69 4.92 -9.84
CA TYR A 233 3.82 5.73 -10.32
C TYR A 233 3.58 7.26 -10.21
N ASP A 234 2.33 7.69 -10.13
CA ASP A 234 1.96 9.10 -9.94
C ASP A 234 1.86 9.50 -8.45
N GLY A 235 2.15 8.57 -7.54
CA GLY A 235 2.08 8.74 -6.09
C GLY A 235 0.68 8.58 -5.50
N THR A 236 -0.33 8.24 -6.29
CA THR A 236 -1.67 7.91 -5.79
C THR A 236 -1.62 6.66 -4.94
N THR A 237 -2.33 6.65 -3.81
CA THR A 237 -2.31 5.51 -2.89
C THR A 237 -3.70 4.99 -2.56
N VAL A 238 -3.83 3.66 -2.51
CA VAL A 238 -5.06 2.96 -2.14
C VAL A 238 -4.75 1.92 -1.07
N HIS A 239 -5.60 1.81 -0.05
CA HIS A 239 -5.44 0.83 1.02
C HIS A 239 -6.38 -0.37 0.81
N SER A 240 -5.90 -1.56 1.16
CA SER A 240 -6.72 -2.77 1.23
C SER A 240 -7.64 -2.76 2.46
N GLN A 241 -8.50 -3.78 2.55
CA GLN A 241 -9.11 -4.13 3.84
C GLN A 241 -8.06 -4.59 4.85
N LEU A 242 -8.40 -4.49 6.14
CA LEU A 242 -7.57 -4.94 7.24
C LEU A 242 -7.68 -6.47 7.40
N VAL A 243 -6.56 -7.10 7.73
CA VAL A 243 -6.54 -8.47 8.26
C VAL A 243 -5.90 -8.45 9.64
N SER A 244 -6.43 -9.25 10.56
CA SER A 244 -5.87 -9.38 11.90
C SER A 244 -5.21 -10.74 12.08
N VAL A 245 -4.13 -10.78 12.84
CA VAL A 245 -3.50 -12.02 13.27
C VAL A 245 -3.04 -11.89 14.71
N GLN A 246 -3.26 -12.96 15.47
CA GLN A 246 -2.73 -13.08 16.82
C GLN A 246 -1.31 -13.64 16.73
N ALA A 247 -0.32 -12.79 16.91
CA ALA A 247 1.05 -13.22 17.14
C ALA A 247 1.17 -13.68 18.59
N SER A 248 0.86 -14.95 18.81
CA SER A 248 1.30 -15.65 20.01
C SER A 248 2.79 -15.88 19.87
N LYS A 249 3.60 -14.83 20.08
CA LYS A 249 5.03 -15.01 20.36
C LYS A 249 5.13 -15.95 21.54
N THR A 250 5.27 -17.23 21.23
CA THR A 250 5.91 -18.22 22.06
C THR A 250 7.36 -17.81 22.13
N ASN A 251 7.66 -16.65 22.74
CA ASN A 251 8.97 -16.45 23.31
C ASN A 251 9.18 -17.71 24.15
N GLY A 252 10.07 -18.60 23.71
CA GLY A 252 10.41 -19.80 24.45
C GLY A 252 10.74 -19.39 25.88
N SER A 253 9.80 -19.63 26.78
CA SER A 253 9.82 -19.44 28.24
C SER A 253 8.38 -19.40 28.78
N GLY A 254 7.54 -20.35 28.35
CA GLY A 254 6.31 -20.68 29.06
C GLY A 254 6.62 -21.55 30.27
N PHE A 255 5.65 -21.74 31.16
CA PHE A 255 5.64 -22.90 32.04
C PHE A 255 4.22 -23.40 32.15
N SER A 256 4.01 -24.67 32.42
CA SER A 256 2.70 -25.25 32.71
C SER A 256 2.66 -25.86 34.10
N LEU A 257 1.48 -25.79 34.72
CA LEU A 257 1.20 -26.30 36.06
C LEU A 257 0.40 -27.58 35.98
N SER A 258 0.85 -28.63 36.67
CA SER A 258 0.07 -29.86 36.80
C SER A 258 0.21 -30.53 38.17
N PRO A 259 -0.88 -31.09 38.72
CA PRO A 259 -2.26 -30.97 38.24
C PRO A 259 -2.86 -29.58 38.55
N ASN A 260 -3.84 -29.16 37.75
CA ASN A 260 -4.67 -27.98 38.00
C ASN A 260 -6.13 -28.34 37.66
N PRO A 261 -7.00 -28.65 38.65
CA PRO A 261 -6.83 -28.37 40.08
C PRO A 261 -5.76 -29.22 40.80
N SER A 262 -5.05 -28.63 41.76
CA SER A 262 -4.07 -29.30 42.62
C SER A 262 -4.68 -29.71 43.97
N ASN A 263 -4.19 -30.80 44.56
CA ASN A 263 -4.54 -31.23 45.92
C ASN A 263 -3.80 -30.43 47.03
N GLY A 264 -2.95 -29.49 46.64
CA GLY A 264 -2.19 -28.62 47.55
C GLY A 264 -0.98 -29.28 48.24
N GLN A 265 -0.58 -30.49 47.83
CA GLN A 265 0.57 -31.21 48.39
C GLN A 265 1.81 -31.18 47.49
N GLU A 266 1.61 -31.26 46.18
CA GLU A 266 2.70 -31.20 45.20
C GLU A 266 2.19 -30.51 43.92
N LEU A 267 3.06 -29.71 43.31
CA LEU A 267 2.83 -29.05 42.04
C LEU A 267 4.01 -29.30 41.10
N ASN A 268 3.73 -29.92 39.96
CA ASN A 268 4.70 -30.05 38.89
C ASN A 268 4.65 -28.80 38.01
N ILE A 269 5.82 -28.26 37.74
CA ILE A 269 6.03 -27.12 36.86
C ILE A 269 6.87 -27.60 35.69
N ARG A 270 6.30 -27.61 34.49
CA ARG A 270 7.04 -27.89 33.26
C ARG A 270 7.43 -26.58 32.60
N LEU A 271 8.71 -26.32 32.50
CA LEU A 271 9.29 -25.18 31.82
C LEU A 271 9.32 -25.45 30.30
N GLU A 272 8.86 -24.47 29.52
CA GLU A 272 8.84 -24.53 28.06
C GLU A 272 9.91 -23.57 27.52
N GLY A 273 11.17 -24.04 27.48
CA GLY A 273 12.34 -23.28 27.04
C GLY A 273 13.56 -23.50 27.94
N THR A 274 14.69 -22.90 27.58
CA THR A 274 15.90 -22.92 28.42
C THR A 274 15.86 -21.74 29.39
N PHE A 275 15.84 -22.04 30.67
CA PHE A 275 15.91 -21.04 31.72
C PHE A 275 17.25 -21.17 32.45
N GLY A 276 17.88 -20.03 32.76
CA GLY A 276 19.01 -20.00 33.69
C GLY A 276 18.49 -20.12 35.13
N ASN A 277 18.79 -19.11 35.94
CA ASN A 277 18.27 -19.04 37.30
C ASN A 277 16.79 -18.65 37.30
N VAL A 278 15.96 -19.46 37.95
CA VAL A 278 14.51 -19.26 38.05
C VAL A 278 14.09 -19.06 39.49
N ARG A 279 13.29 -18.03 39.74
CA ARG A 279 12.55 -17.82 40.99
C ARG A 279 11.08 -18.12 40.75
N ILE A 280 10.51 -19.03 41.52
CA ILE A 280 9.07 -19.28 41.55
C ILE A 280 8.48 -18.71 42.83
N SER A 281 7.40 -17.93 42.73
CA SER A 281 6.65 -17.43 43.88
C SER A 281 5.18 -17.78 43.72
N VAL A 282 4.52 -18.19 44.79
CA VAL A 282 3.08 -18.50 44.81
C VAL A 282 2.37 -17.51 45.71
N TYR A 283 1.30 -16.91 45.20
CA TYR A 283 0.48 -15.93 45.90
C TYR A 283 -0.94 -16.44 46.06
N ASN A 284 -1.57 -16.20 47.20
CA ASN A 284 -3.00 -16.46 47.38
C ASN A 284 -3.85 -15.35 46.70
N TRP A 285 -5.17 -15.50 46.72
CA TRP A 285 -6.11 -14.55 46.09
C TRP A 285 -6.11 -13.15 46.71
N VAL A 286 -5.58 -12.98 47.92
CA VAL A 286 -5.41 -11.68 48.60
C VAL A 286 -4.06 -11.03 48.22
N GLY A 287 -3.20 -11.74 47.48
CA GLY A 287 -1.88 -11.27 47.05
C GLY A 287 -0.76 -11.53 48.06
N GLU A 288 -1.01 -12.29 49.12
CA GLU A 288 0.01 -12.72 50.07
C GLU A 288 0.87 -13.84 49.45
N LYS A 289 2.20 -13.73 49.55
CA LYS A 289 3.16 -14.73 49.07
C LYS A 289 3.20 -15.92 50.04
N VAL A 290 2.64 -17.05 49.63
CA VAL A 290 2.55 -18.28 50.44
C VAL A 290 3.69 -19.27 50.19
N HIS A 291 4.46 -19.10 49.12
CA HIS A 291 5.61 -19.94 48.82
C HIS A 291 6.61 -19.20 47.92
N GLU A 292 7.90 -19.51 48.08
CA GLU A 292 8.96 -19.05 47.21
C GLU A 292 10.06 -20.10 47.10
N SER A 293 10.54 -20.34 45.89
CA SER A 293 11.64 -21.27 45.59
C SER A 293 12.58 -20.66 44.56
N PHE A 294 13.87 -21.02 44.65
CA PHE A 294 14.90 -20.62 43.70
C PHE A 294 15.61 -21.84 43.13
N PHE A 295 15.73 -21.89 41.81
CA PHE A 295 16.37 -22.97 41.07
C PHE A 295 17.52 -22.36 40.26
N ALA A 296 18.75 -22.76 40.57
CA ALA A 296 19.91 -22.46 39.73
C ALA A 296 19.92 -23.45 38.56
N GLU A 297 20.12 -22.94 37.33
CA GLU A 297 20.14 -23.77 36.11
C GLU A 297 18.92 -24.70 36.00
N ALA A 298 17.72 -24.11 36.00
CA ALA A 298 16.48 -24.87 36.11
C ALA A 298 16.28 -25.86 34.93
N ASN A 299 16.11 -27.13 35.28
CA ASN A 299 15.72 -28.19 34.36
C ASN A 299 14.31 -27.94 33.80
N ASP A 300 13.93 -28.68 32.74
CA ASP A 300 12.60 -28.60 32.14
C ASP A 300 11.47 -28.93 33.13
N HIS A 301 11.72 -29.74 34.16
CA HIS A 301 10.74 -30.17 35.15
C HIS A 301 11.15 -29.76 36.57
N LEU A 302 10.34 -28.94 37.22
CA LEU A 302 10.48 -28.56 38.63
C LEU A 302 9.33 -29.11 39.46
N ARG A 303 9.61 -29.41 40.72
CA ARG A 303 8.61 -29.84 41.70
C ARG A 303 8.57 -28.86 42.86
N LEU A 304 7.40 -28.34 43.15
CA LEU A 304 7.15 -27.57 44.35
C LEU A 304 6.38 -28.41 45.36
N ARG A 305 6.89 -28.42 46.58
CA ARG A 305 6.23 -28.98 47.76
C ARG A 305 6.14 -27.86 48.78
N PRO A 306 4.93 -27.40 49.13
CA PRO A 306 4.81 -26.37 50.14
C PRO A 306 5.10 -26.92 51.53
N ASP A 307 5.70 -26.10 52.40
CA ASP A 307 6.06 -26.49 53.78
C ASP A 307 4.82 -26.85 54.61
N ALA A 308 3.68 -26.26 54.26
CA ALA A 308 2.36 -26.61 54.76
C ALA A 308 1.38 -26.76 53.59
N GLN A 309 0.43 -27.69 53.69
CA GLN A 309 -0.56 -27.94 52.64
C GLN A 309 -1.31 -26.64 52.27
N TRP A 310 -1.31 -26.28 50.99
CA TRP A 310 -2.07 -25.12 50.52
C TRP A 310 -3.57 -25.39 50.64
N LYS A 311 -4.30 -24.47 51.29
CA LYS A 311 -5.76 -24.56 51.45
C LYS A 311 -6.47 -24.44 50.10
N SER A 312 -7.66 -25.01 49.99
CA SER A 312 -8.53 -24.83 48.81
C SER A 312 -8.75 -23.35 48.50
N GLY A 313 -8.58 -22.97 47.23
CA GLY A 313 -8.65 -21.59 46.80
C GLY A 313 -7.91 -21.30 45.51
N MET A 314 -7.93 -20.03 45.12
CA MET A 314 -7.25 -19.55 43.91
C MET A 314 -5.89 -18.95 44.24
N TYR A 315 -4.90 -19.33 43.46
CA TYR A 315 -3.51 -18.91 43.60
C TYR A 315 -2.95 -18.41 42.26
N TRP A 316 -1.91 -17.60 42.35
CA TRP A 316 -1.09 -17.15 41.23
C TRP A 316 0.34 -17.66 41.41
N VAL A 317 0.82 -18.46 40.47
CA VAL A 317 2.21 -18.91 40.41
C VAL A 317 2.95 -17.96 39.48
N LYS A 318 3.97 -17.29 39.99
CA LYS A 318 4.83 -16.36 39.26
C LYS A 318 6.18 -17.01 39.02
N LEU A 319 6.61 -17.09 37.76
CA LEU A 319 7.96 -17.47 37.36
C LEU A 319 8.74 -16.22 36.99
N GLN A 320 9.96 -16.07 37.52
CA GLN A 320 10.87 -14.99 37.18
C GLN A 320 12.25 -15.54 36.81
N ALA A 321 12.74 -15.17 35.62
CA ALA A 321 14.05 -15.53 35.11
C ALA A 321 14.74 -14.29 34.52
N GLY A 322 15.71 -13.73 35.24
CA GLY A 322 16.27 -12.41 34.90
C GLY A 322 15.19 -11.32 34.90
N SER A 323 15.02 -10.64 33.76
CA SER A 323 13.95 -9.64 33.54
C SER A 323 12.63 -10.24 33.08
N GLN A 324 12.59 -11.53 32.71
CA GLN A 324 11.37 -12.19 32.27
C GLN A 324 10.51 -12.56 33.47
N VAL A 325 9.22 -12.21 33.41
CA VAL A 325 8.22 -12.56 34.42
C VAL A 325 7.01 -13.18 33.71
N ARG A 326 6.57 -14.33 34.20
CA ARG A 326 5.37 -15.05 33.76
C ARG A 326 4.49 -15.39 34.95
N THR A 327 3.20 -15.53 34.72
CA THR A 327 2.25 -15.87 35.79
C THR A 327 1.19 -16.83 35.27
N GLN A 328 0.85 -17.84 36.06
CA GLN A 328 -0.25 -18.77 35.79
C GLN A 328 -1.16 -18.90 36.99
N LYS A 329 -2.44 -19.14 36.71
CA LYS A 329 -3.48 -19.36 37.71
C LYS A 329 -3.47 -20.83 38.14
N LEU A 330 -3.48 -21.08 39.44
CA LEU A 330 -3.60 -22.40 40.04
C LEU A 330 -4.87 -22.47 40.89
N LEU A 331 -5.73 -23.45 40.62
CA LEU A 331 -6.82 -23.82 41.50
C LEU A 331 -6.34 -24.94 42.43
N VAL A 332 -6.48 -24.73 43.73
CA VAL A 332 -6.29 -25.79 44.73
C VAL A 332 -7.66 -26.25 45.19
N ALA A 333 -7.93 -27.54 45.09
CA ALA A 333 -9.15 -28.19 45.54
C ALA A 333 -8.77 -29.47 46.29
N GLN A 334 -9.00 -29.46 47.60
CA GLN A 334 -8.79 -30.59 48.51
C GLN A 334 -10.05 -31.45 48.61
#